data_AF-A0A355S0K2-F1
#
_entry.id   AF-A0A355S0K2-F1
#
_cell.length_a   1.000
_cell.length_b   1.000
_cell.length_c   1.000
_cell.angle_alpha   90.00
_cell.angle_beta   90.00
_cell.angle_gamma   90.00
#
_symmetry.space_group_name_H-M   'P 1'
#
loop_
_entity.id
_entity.type
_entity.pdbx_description
1 polymer ?
#
loop_
_entity_poly.entity_id
_entity_poly.type
_entity_poly.pdbx_seq_one_letter_code
_entity_poly.pdbx_strand_id
1 'polypeptide(L)'
;EGTANHDLLMYSLKVSSKRLFPNYVFEDCSLFKGFPTDVPVMGCRTIVTWNRHKDKEHQTCEERGNDSFTTINLPGIALKSRFYVKYNQEIEAKFNEISKKYDICIPEKFKDNDMLKTFFTELDYYSDLVIEQLLERLAYQSTFIKEDFPFLMSEVWMGCKDLKNGETVGDAIKNGTLGTGFIGLAEALYSLVGSHHGEDSDADSLGYEIVKFIRKKVDEASENNDLNFSLLATPAEGLCEKFVERDKVKFGIVKGVTDKAWYTNSFHVPVEFPISIFKKIEIEGKFHHLCNGGHISYVELKEAPLDNTKGMYSILNCMEKNDMGYVAINFPVDRCRKCGNTGVIEGNCQICGSDDISRIRRITGYLAELSNFNHAKMEEVKHRLPHGM
;
A
#
# COMPACT_ATOMS: atom_id res chain seq x y z
N GLU A 1 -16.73 -15.68 -18.46
CA GLU A 1 -17.80 -16.63 -18.83
C GLU A 1 -17.25 -18.04 -18.93
N GLY A 2 -17.96 -19.05 -18.41
CA GLY A 2 -17.56 -20.48 -18.54
C GLY A 2 -16.89 -21.11 -17.30
N THR A 3 -16.69 -20.37 -16.21
CA THR A 3 -16.26 -20.95 -14.92
C THR A 3 -17.47 -21.31 -14.04
N ALA A 4 -17.30 -22.25 -13.13
CA ALA A 4 -18.38 -22.78 -12.29
C ALA A 4 -19.12 -21.72 -11.47
N ASN A 5 -18.41 -20.67 -11.01
CA ASN A 5 -18.95 -19.61 -10.14
C ASN A 5 -19.02 -18.24 -10.84
N HIS A 6 -19.09 -18.22 -12.18
CA HIS A 6 -19.17 -16.95 -12.93
C HIS A 6 -20.44 -16.15 -12.59
N ASP A 7 -21.55 -16.85 -12.33
CA ASP A 7 -22.80 -16.26 -11.85
C ASP A 7 -22.65 -15.56 -10.50
N LEU A 8 -21.90 -16.16 -9.57
CA LEU A 8 -21.57 -15.55 -8.27
C LEU A 8 -20.69 -14.32 -8.45
N LEU A 9 -19.70 -14.35 -9.34
CA LEU A 9 -18.91 -13.16 -9.69
C LEU A 9 -19.80 -12.04 -10.21
N MET A 10 -20.70 -12.32 -11.16
CA MET A 10 -21.63 -11.32 -11.69
C MET A 10 -22.60 -10.79 -10.62
N TYR A 11 -23.05 -11.65 -9.70
CA TYR A 11 -23.86 -11.23 -8.56
C TYR A 11 -23.07 -10.34 -7.61
N SER A 12 -21.81 -10.68 -7.32
CA SER A 12 -20.92 -9.84 -6.50
C SER A 12 -20.75 -8.45 -7.11
N LEU A 13 -20.63 -8.33 -8.44
CA LEU A 13 -20.53 -7.05 -9.14
C LEU A 13 -21.81 -6.23 -9.04
N LYS A 14 -22.97 -6.89 -9.03
CA LYS A 14 -24.26 -6.25 -8.78
C LYS A 14 -24.38 -5.72 -7.35
N VAL A 15 -23.73 -6.38 -6.39
CA VAL A 15 -23.67 -5.93 -4.99
C VAL A 15 -22.68 -4.77 -4.84
N SER A 16 -21.46 -4.92 -5.36
CA SER A 16 -20.41 -3.89 -5.25
C SER A 16 -20.78 -2.60 -5.96
N SER A 17 -21.54 -2.64 -7.07
CA SER A 17 -22.08 -1.45 -7.74
C SER A 17 -23.09 -0.66 -6.92
N LYS A 18 -23.57 -1.21 -5.80
CA LYS A 18 -24.52 -0.55 -4.87
C LYS A 18 -23.93 -0.27 -3.51
N ARG A 19 -22.90 -1.03 -3.10
CA ARG A 19 -22.47 -1.15 -1.70
C ARG A 19 -20.95 -1.04 -1.50
N LEU A 20 -20.16 -0.74 -2.54
CA LEU A 20 -18.69 -0.67 -2.55
C LEU A 20 -17.97 -2.01 -2.31
N PHE A 21 -18.50 -2.87 -1.45
CA PHE A 21 -18.04 -4.25 -1.25
C PHE A 21 -18.88 -5.25 -2.06
N PRO A 22 -18.32 -6.42 -2.41
CA PRO A 22 -16.99 -6.91 -2.04
C PRO A 22 -15.82 -6.24 -2.79
N ASN A 23 -14.62 -6.37 -2.23
CA ASN A 23 -13.36 -6.12 -2.94
C ASN A 23 -12.91 -7.41 -3.64
N TYR A 24 -11.95 -7.32 -4.55
CA TYR A 24 -11.54 -8.44 -5.38
C TYR A 24 -10.05 -8.72 -5.22
N VAL A 25 -9.72 -9.97 -4.93
CA VAL A 25 -8.36 -10.51 -4.92
C VAL A 25 -8.21 -11.41 -6.14
N PHE A 26 -7.16 -11.20 -6.92
CA PHE A 26 -6.81 -12.02 -8.07
C PHE A 26 -5.77 -13.06 -7.66
N GLU A 27 -6.25 -14.27 -7.39
CA GLU A 27 -5.42 -15.41 -6.94
C GLU A 27 -4.39 -15.87 -7.99
N ASP A 28 -4.58 -15.50 -9.25
CA ASP A 28 -3.73 -15.85 -10.38
C ASP A 28 -2.70 -14.79 -10.76
N CYS A 29 -2.64 -13.66 -10.03
CA CYS A 29 -1.60 -12.67 -10.23
C CYS A 29 -0.19 -13.25 -9.99
N SER A 30 0.83 -12.63 -10.58
CA SER A 30 2.20 -13.13 -10.57
C SER A 30 2.77 -13.36 -9.17
N LEU A 31 2.32 -12.56 -8.19
CA LEU A 31 2.76 -12.64 -6.82
C LEU A 31 2.27 -13.91 -6.09
N PHE A 32 1.06 -14.37 -6.40
CA PHE A 32 0.44 -15.54 -5.77
C PHE A 32 0.61 -16.81 -6.61
N LYS A 33 1.08 -16.68 -7.84
CA LYS A 33 1.30 -17.79 -8.77
C LYS A 33 2.13 -18.90 -8.13
N GLY A 34 1.53 -20.09 -8.04
CA GLY A 34 2.16 -21.28 -7.49
C GLY A 34 2.05 -21.42 -5.97
N PHE A 35 1.39 -20.49 -5.28
CA PHE A 35 0.98 -20.68 -3.90
C PHE A 35 -0.12 -21.76 -3.85
N PRO A 36 -0.07 -22.73 -2.91
CA PRO A 36 -0.92 -23.93 -2.96
C PRO A 36 -2.35 -23.73 -2.46
N THR A 37 -2.66 -22.56 -1.89
CA THR A 37 -3.96 -22.22 -1.30
C THR A 37 -4.41 -20.82 -1.75
N ASP A 38 -5.65 -20.44 -1.46
CA ASP A 38 -6.10 -19.07 -1.71
C ASP A 38 -5.38 -18.09 -0.76
N VAL A 39 -5.11 -16.88 -1.24
CA VAL A 39 -4.39 -15.85 -0.49
C VAL A 39 -5.36 -14.83 0.11
N PRO A 40 -5.70 -14.96 1.41
CA PRO A 40 -6.54 -13.97 2.07
C PRO A 40 -5.76 -12.67 2.32
N VAL A 41 -6.53 -11.61 2.53
CA VAL A 41 -6.04 -10.32 2.97
C VAL A 41 -6.39 -10.11 4.44
N MET A 42 -5.39 -9.87 5.28
CA MET A 42 -5.56 -9.56 6.69
C MET A 42 -5.75 -8.07 6.92
N GLY A 43 -6.75 -7.74 7.75
CA GLY A 43 -7.08 -6.35 8.08
C GLY A 43 -7.41 -5.53 6.84
N CYS A 44 -6.71 -4.42 6.63
CA CYS A 44 -6.96 -3.57 5.46
C CYS A 44 -6.39 -4.14 4.16
N ARG A 45 -5.12 -4.60 4.17
CA ARG A 45 -4.39 -5.06 2.97
C ARG A 45 -3.14 -5.89 3.26
N THR A 46 -2.94 -6.38 4.48
CA THR A 46 -1.74 -7.15 4.82
C THR A 46 -1.83 -8.53 4.20
N ILE A 47 -0.75 -8.97 3.55
CA ILE A 47 -0.67 -10.27 2.88
C ILE A 47 0.48 -11.05 3.52
N VAL A 48 0.23 -12.30 3.90
CA VAL A 48 1.20 -13.20 4.51
C VAL A 48 1.22 -14.51 3.75
N THR A 49 1.96 -14.52 2.64
CA THR A 49 2.01 -15.65 1.68
C THR A 49 3.18 -16.57 1.95
N TRP A 50 4.32 -16.38 1.30
CA TRP A 50 5.43 -17.32 1.38
C TRP A 50 6.05 -17.32 2.79
N ASN A 51 6.35 -18.51 3.30
CA ASN A 51 7.06 -18.76 4.55
C ASN A 51 8.36 -19.49 4.24
N ARG A 52 9.48 -18.90 4.61
CA ARG A 52 10.82 -19.48 4.47
C ARG A 52 11.01 -20.78 5.24
N HIS A 53 10.27 -20.94 6.33
CA HIS A 53 10.35 -22.11 7.19
C HIS A 53 9.41 -23.26 6.76
N LYS A 54 8.86 -23.18 5.55
CA LYS A 54 8.03 -24.22 4.93
C LYS A 54 8.55 -24.54 3.53
N ASP A 55 8.45 -25.80 3.13
CA ASP A 55 8.65 -26.15 1.73
C ASP A 55 7.48 -25.66 0.86
N LYS A 56 7.61 -25.80 -0.47
CA LYS A 56 6.62 -25.29 -1.43
C LYS A 56 5.25 -25.96 -1.32
N GLU A 57 5.19 -27.22 -0.91
CA GLU A 57 3.94 -27.99 -0.83
C GLU A 57 3.15 -27.67 0.44
N HIS A 58 3.83 -27.21 1.49
CA HIS A 58 3.24 -26.90 2.80
C HIS A 58 3.11 -25.40 3.09
N GLN A 59 3.16 -24.55 2.06
CA GLN A 59 2.92 -23.11 2.21
C GLN A 59 1.46 -22.85 2.62
N THR A 60 1.25 -21.90 3.54
CA THR A 60 -0.10 -21.49 3.96
C THR A 60 -0.09 -20.08 4.54
N CYS A 61 -1.23 -19.39 4.41
CA CYS A 61 -1.50 -18.12 5.08
C CYS A 61 -2.11 -18.34 6.48
N GLU A 62 -2.62 -19.53 6.77
CA GLU A 62 -3.26 -19.86 8.04
C GLU A 62 -2.27 -19.87 9.20
N GLU A 63 -2.77 -19.55 10.40
CA GLU A 63 -2.00 -19.51 11.64
C GLU A 63 -0.78 -18.57 11.61
N ARG A 64 -0.77 -17.58 10.71
CA ARG A 64 0.33 -16.62 10.56
C ARG A 64 -0.16 -15.20 10.65
N GLY A 65 0.77 -14.29 10.91
CA GLY A 65 0.49 -12.87 11.09
C GLY A 65 1.63 -11.97 10.64
N ASN A 66 1.46 -10.68 10.88
CA ASN A 66 2.53 -9.70 10.81
C ASN A 66 3.01 -9.37 12.22
N ASP A 67 4.28 -9.61 12.50
CA ASP A 67 4.85 -9.43 13.84
C ASP A 67 5.11 -7.96 14.15
N SER A 68 5.56 -7.23 13.12
CA SER A 68 5.84 -5.81 13.18
C SER A 68 5.93 -5.23 11.77
N PHE A 69 5.73 -3.92 11.69
CA PHE A 69 6.00 -3.14 10.50
C PHE A 69 6.53 -1.74 10.86
N THR A 70 7.28 -1.16 9.92
CA THR A 70 7.81 0.21 10.01
C THR A 70 7.84 0.85 8.63
N THR A 71 7.40 2.10 8.54
CA THR A 71 7.20 2.81 7.26
C THR A 71 8.28 3.84 6.98
N ILE A 72 8.87 3.77 5.79
CA ILE A 72 9.79 4.75 5.22
C ILE A 72 9.03 5.98 4.72
N ASN A 73 9.45 7.17 5.14
CA ASN A 73 8.95 8.46 4.67
C ASN A 73 9.72 8.89 3.40
N LEU A 74 9.27 8.46 2.20
CA LEU A 74 9.96 8.79 0.95
C LEU A 74 10.06 10.31 0.70
N PRO A 75 8.99 11.12 0.90
CA PRO A 75 9.09 12.57 0.79
C PRO A 75 10.14 13.16 1.72
N GLY A 76 10.19 12.73 2.98
CA GLY A 76 11.17 13.19 3.95
C GLY A 76 12.62 12.91 3.53
N ILE A 77 12.88 11.76 2.91
CA ILE A 77 14.18 11.42 2.34
C ILE A 77 14.48 12.31 1.13
N ALA A 78 13.54 12.48 0.20
CA ALA A 78 13.71 13.35 -0.97
C ALA A 78 13.99 14.81 -0.57
N LEU A 79 13.28 15.34 0.42
CA LEU A 79 13.49 16.66 0.98
C LEU A 79 14.85 16.78 1.67
N LYS A 80 15.27 15.75 2.42
CA LYS A 80 16.61 15.70 3.04
C LYS A 80 17.72 15.73 2.00
N SER A 81 17.61 14.91 0.95
CA SER A 81 18.56 14.87 -0.17
C SER A 81 18.61 16.18 -0.94
N ARG A 82 17.47 16.88 -1.05
CA ARG A 82 17.38 18.19 -1.73
C ARG A 82 17.99 19.33 -0.93
N PHE A 83 17.73 19.39 0.38
CA PHE A 83 18.01 20.59 1.18
C PHE A 83 19.19 20.47 2.15
N TYR A 84 19.57 19.26 2.57
CA TYR A 84 20.55 19.09 3.66
C TYR A 84 21.75 18.23 3.32
N VAL A 85 21.62 17.28 2.40
CA VAL A 85 22.74 16.41 2.02
C VAL A 85 23.36 16.95 0.75
N LYS A 86 24.62 17.40 0.86
CA LYS A 86 25.39 17.84 -0.30
C LYS A 86 26.03 16.64 -0.97
N TYR A 87 25.74 16.47 -2.26
CA TYR A 87 26.43 15.51 -3.09
C TYR A 87 27.96 15.69 -3.01
N ASN A 88 28.68 14.57 -2.95
CA ASN A 88 30.12 14.51 -2.85
C ASN A 88 30.64 13.17 -3.42
N GLN A 89 31.96 12.96 -3.43
CA GLN A 89 32.58 11.75 -3.97
C GLN A 89 32.27 10.48 -3.20
N GLU A 90 31.98 10.58 -1.89
CA GLU A 90 31.58 9.44 -1.07
C GLU A 90 30.17 8.96 -1.45
N ILE A 91 29.23 9.89 -1.65
CA ILE A 91 27.89 9.61 -2.17
C ILE A 91 27.98 8.98 -3.56
N GLU A 92 28.83 9.51 -4.44
CA GLU A 92 29.03 8.93 -5.77
C GLU A 92 29.56 7.50 -5.69
N ALA A 93 30.57 7.24 -4.85
CA ALA A 93 31.12 5.90 -4.66
C ALA A 93 30.07 4.93 -4.10
N LYS A 94 29.30 5.36 -3.08
CA LYS A 94 28.25 4.53 -2.48
C LYS A 94 27.11 4.29 -3.45
N PHE A 95 26.68 5.30 -4.19
CA PHE A 95 25.67 5.16 -5.23
C PHE A 95 26.12 4.14 -6.30
N ASN A 96 27.36 4.22 -6.78
CA ASN A 96 27.88 3.27 -7.76
C ASN A 96 27.92 1.82 -7.22
N GLU A 97 28.24 1.63 -5.94
CA GLU A 97 28.19 0.33 -5.26
C GLU A 97 26.76 -0.23 -5.24
N ILE A 98 25.79 0.54 -4.71
CA ILE A 98 24.40 0.08 -4.56
C ILE A 98 23.70 -0.04 -5.92
N SER A 99 24.01 0.85 -6.87
CA SER A 99 23.47 0.80 -8.23
C SER A 99 23.90 -0.48 -8.93
N LYS A 100 25.14 -0.92 -8.73
CA LYS A 100 25.64 -2.20 -9.25
C LYS A 100 25.03 -3.39 -8.51
N LYS A 101 24.98 -3.35 -7.18
CA LYS A 101 24.46 -4.45 -6.34
C LYS A 101 22.98 -4.71 -6.60
N TYR A 102 22.18 -3.65 -6.67
CA TYR A 102 20.73 -3.72 -6.78
C TYR A 102 20.21 -3.42 -8.18
N ASP A 103 21.09 -3.26 -9.18
CA ASP A 103 20.72 -3.04 -10.58
C ASP A 103 19.67 -1.92 -10.71
N ILE A 104 20.07 -0.73 -10.21
CA ILE A 104 19.26 0.49 -10.22
C ILE A 104 19.37 1.12 -11.62
N CYS A 105 18.24 1.31 -12.28
CA CYS A 105 18.19 1.83 -13.65
C CYS A 105 17.54 3.22 -13.69
N ILE A 106 18.30 4.29 -13.44
CA ILE A 106 17.77 5.66 -13.54
C ILE A 106 17.40 5.96 -15.01
N PRO A 107 16.21 6.54 -15.30
CA PRO A 107 15.85 6.96 -16.65
C PRO A 107 16.88 7.91 -17.27
N GLU A 108 17.13 7.80 -18.57
CA GLU A 108 18.17 8.56 -19.29
C GLU A 108 18.07 10.07 -19.05
N LYS A 109 16.84 10.60 -18.98
CA LYS A 109 16.55 12.02 -18.67
C LYS A 109 17.13 12.49 -17.34
N PHE A 110 17.32 11.58 -16.38
CA PHE A 110 17.75 11.89 -15.01
C PHE A 110 19.09 11.26 -14.62
N LYS A 111 19.81 10.60 -15.53
CA LYS A 111 21.01 9.80 -15.21
C LYS A 111 22.12 10.60 -14.50
N ASP A 112 22.26 11.88 -14.84
CA ASP A 112 23.30 12.77 -14.31
C ASP A 112 22.80 13.60 -13.12
N ASN A 113 21.65 13.25 -12.53
CA ASN A 113 21.07 13.99 -11.43
C ASN A 113 21.69 13.58 -10.08
N ASP A 114 22.64 14.39 -9.60
CA ASP A 114 23.32 14.22 -8.31
C ASP A 114 22.36 14.08 -7.11
N MET A 115 21.19 14.72 -7.16
CA MET A 115 20.18 14.60 -6.10
C MET A 115 19.54 13.21 -6.08
N LEU A 116 19.35 12.56 -7.23
CA LEU A 116 18.86 11.18 -7.27
C LEU A 116 19.87 10.21 -6.68
N LYS A 117 21.15 10.38 -7.00
CA LYS A 117 22.22 9.56 -6.41
C LYS A 117 22.24 9.70 -4.89
N THR A 118 22.17 10.94 -4.42
CA THR A 118 22.04 11.26 -2.99
C THR A 118 20.79 10.63 -2.36
N PHE A 119 19.65 10.67 -3.05
CA PHE A 119 18.40 10.06 -2.59
C PHE A 119 18.52 8.54 -2.46
N PHE A 120 19.08 7.84 -3.46
CA PHE A 120 19.24 6.38 -3.38
C PHE A 120 20.21 5.97 -2.26
N THR A 121 21.29 6.71 -2.04
CA THR A 121 22.20 6.47 -0.91
C THR A 121 21.51 6.67 0.45
N GLU A 122 20.67 7.70 0.58
CA GLU A 122 19.90 7.93 1.81
C GLU A 122 18.79 6.87 1.98
N LEU A 123 18.14 6.45 0.90
CA LEU A 123 17.14 5.39 0.90
C LEU A 123 17.76 4.04 1.27
N ASP A 124 18.98 3.75 0.80
CA ASP A 124 19.77 2.57 1.20
C ASP A 124 19.95 2.51 2.72
N TYR A 125 20.43 3.62 3.29
CA TYR A 125 20.65 3.78 4.73
C TYR A 125 19.35 3.64 5.55
N TYR A 126 18.28 4.35 5.17
CA TYR A 126 17.02 4.28 5.91
C TYR A 126 16.32 2.93 5.76
N SER A 127 16.52 2.23 4.63
CA SER A 127 16.02 0.87 4.47
C SER A 127 16.73 -0.09 5.42
N ASP A 128 18.06 0.01 5.56
CA ASP A 128 18.82 -0.79 6.54
C ASP A 128 18.37 -0.49 7.97
N LEU A 129 18.23 0.79 8.32
CA LEU A 129 17.78 1.18 9.66
C LEU A 129 16.38 0.63 9.98
N VAL A 130 15.47 0.58 9.00
CA VAL A 130 14.15 -0.04 9.19
C VAL A 130 14.28 -1.55 9.42
N ILE A 131 15.12 -2.24 8.63
CA ILE A 131 15.37 -3.67 8.79
C ILE A 131 15.97 -3.96 10.18
N GLU A 132 16.99 -3.22 10.59
CA GLU A 132 17.62 -3.34 11.92
C GLU A 132 16.61 -3.12 13.05
N GLN A 133 15.76 -2.09 12.93
CA GLN A 133 14.73 -1.82 13.93
C GLN A 133 13.67 -2.94 14.00
N LEU A 134 13.31 -3.54 12.87
CA LEU A 134 12.39 -4.69 12.84
C LEU A 134 13.02 -5.93 13.50
N LEU A 135 14.32 -6.16 13.30
CA LEU A 135 15.06 -7.23 13.98
C LEU A 135 15.11 -7.01 15.49
N GLU A 136 15.42 -5.79 15.94
CA GLU A 136 15.40 -5.43 17.37
C GLU A 136 14.03 -5.70 18.00
N ARG A 137 12.95 -5.31 17.31
CA ARG A 137 11.58 -5.56 17.76
C ARG A 137 11.26 -7.05 17.84
N LEU A 138 11.65 -7.82 16.82
CA LEU A 138 11.46 -9.26 16.82
C LEU A 138 12.25 -9.93 17.95
N ALA A 139 13.49 -9.50 18.19
CA ALA A 139 14.34 -10.01 19.26
C ALA A 139 13.70 -9.75 20.63
N TYR A 140 13.18 -8.54 20.86
CA TYR A 140 12.43 -8.23 22.07
C TYR A 140 11.14 -9.06 22.20
N GLN A 141 10.34 -9.16 21.13
CA GLN A 141 9.12 -9.98 21.11
C GLN A 141 9.42 -11.46 21.36
N SER A 142 10.58 -11.95 20.93
CA SER A 142 11.01 -13.33 21.14
C SER A 142 11.34 -13.63 22.61
N THR A 143 11.52 -12.63 23.47
CA THR A 143 11.81 -12.85 24.90
C THR A 143 10.59 -13.22 25.73
N PHE A 144 9.39 -12.96 25.22
CA PHE A 144 8.14 -13.33 25.89
C PHE A 144 7.95 -14.85 25.89
N ILE A 145 7.24 -15.34 26.90
CA ILE A 145 6.93 -16.77 27.05
C ILE A 145 5.50 -17.05 26.60
N LYS A 146 5.20 -18.33 26.34
CA LYS A 146 3.86 -18.79 25.93
C LYS A 146 2.72 -18.21 26.77
N GLU A 147 2.90 -18.14 28.09
CA GLU A 147 1.89 -17.66 29.05
C GLU A 147 1.56 -16.17 28.92
N ASP A 148 2.45 -15.36 28.33
CA ASP A 148 2.17 -13.94 28.09
C ASP A 148 1.06 -13.76 27.03
N PHE A 149 0.84 -14.76 26.17
CA PHE A 149 -0.14 -14.74 25.09
C PHE A 149 -0.99 -16.01 25.04
N PRO A 150 -1.79 -16.30 26.09
CA PRO A 150 -2.40 -17.61 26.30
C PRO A 150 -3.38 -18.04 25.20
N PHE A 151 -4.02 -17.09 24.52
CA PHE A 151 -4.88 -17.40 23.37
C PHE A 151 -4.05 -17.64 22.10
N LEU A 152 -3.18 -16.68 21.75
CA LEU A 152 -2.44 -16.69 20.49
C LEU A 152 -1.44 -17.86 20.41
N MET A 153 -0.70 -18.09 21.50
CA MET A 153 0.41 -19.05 21.56
C MET A 153 0.01 -20.43 22.09
N SER A 154 -1.29 -20.70 22.24
CA SER A 154 -1.76 -22.05 22.57
C SER A 154 -2.38 -22.77 21.37
N GLU A 155 -3.12 -22.06 20.50
CA GLU A 155 -3.91 -22.71 19.46
C GLU A 155 -3.89 -22.01 18.10
N VAL A 156 -3.45 -20.75 18.01
CA VAL A 156 -3.74 -19.89 16.85
C VAL A 156 -2.52 -19.68 15.96
N TRP A 157 -1.31 -19.62 16.54
CA TRP A 157 -0.11 -19.27 15.78
C TRP A 157 0.70 -20.50 15.36
N MET A 158 1.27 -20.46 14.16
CA MET A 158 2.05 -21.55 13.59
C MET A 158 3.26 -21.88 14.47
N GLY A 159 3.39 -23.15 14.83
CA GLY A 159 4.45 -23.65 15.72
C GLY A 159 4.18 -23.45 17.22
N CYS A 160 3.05 -22.84 17.60
CA CYS A 160 2.75 -22.62 19.02
C CYS A 160 2.44 -23.90 19.81
N LYS A 161 1.95 -24.96 19.13
CA LYS A 161 1.66 -26.26 19.72
C LYS A 161 2.92 -27.01 20.17
N ASP A 162 4.06 -26.68 19.58
CA ASP A 162 5.35 -27.26 19.94
C ASP A 162 5.96 -26.60 21.19
N LEU A 163 5.47 -25.40 21.56
CA LEU A 163 5.94 -24.65 22.73
C LEU A 163 5.36 -25.22 24.02
N LYS A 164 6.24 -25.48 25.00
CA LYS A 164 5.88 -25.81 26.38
C LYS A 164 5.71 -24.55 27.22
N ASN A 165 5.10 -24.74 28.38
CA ASN A 165 4.96 -23.67 29.35
C ASN A 165 6.33 -23.16 29.82
N GLY A 166 6.49 -21.84 29.86
CA GLY A 166 7.76 -21.17 30.16
C GLY A 166 8.78 -21.13 29.00
N GLU A 167 8.47 -21.70 27.83
CA GLU A 167 9.31 -21.53 26.64
C GLU A 167 9.01 -20.21 25.92
N THR A 168 10.05 -19.63 25.33
CA THR A 168 9.98 -18.37 24.58
C THR A 168 9.24 -18.52 23.26
N VAL A 169 8.51 -17.49 22.84
CA VAL A 169 7.69 -17.53 21.62
C VAL A 169 8.48 -17.37 20.31
N GLY A 170 9.79 -17.08 20.38
CA GLY A 170 10.65 -16.79 19.22
C GLY A 170 10.53 -17.80 18.07
N ASP A 171 10.54 -19.10 18.40
CA ASP A 171 10.43 -20.17 17.39
C ASP A 171 9.06 -20.24 16.69
N ALA A 172 8.02 -19.72 17.32
CA ALA A 172 6.70 -19.62 16.70
C ALA A 172 6.61 -18.35 15.83
N ILE A 173 6.99 -17.19 16.39
CA ILE A 173 6.82 -15.89 15.72
C ILE A 173 7.73 -15.69 14.51
N LYS A 174 8.83 -16.45 14.35
CA LYS A 174 9.60 -16.45 13.09
C LYS A 174 8.78 -16.80 11.84
N ASN A 175 7.65 -17.50 12.00
CA ASN A 175 6.71 -17.79 10.92
C ASN A 175 5.87 -16.56 10.50
N GLY A 176 5.81 -15.51 11.31
CA GLY A 176 5.18 -14.25 10.94
C GLY A 176 6.02 -13.44 9.96
N THR A 177 5.51 -12.25 9.60
CA THR A 177 6.17 -11.33 8.66
C THR A 177 6.67 -10.06 9.34
N LEU A 178 7.79 -9.55 8.82
CA LEU A 178 8.36 -8.24 9.17
C LEU A 178 8.16 -7.27 8.01
N GLY A 179 7.22 -6.33 8.17
CA GLY A 179 6.77 -5.44 7.10
C GLY A 179 7.62 -4.17 6.99
N THR A 180 8.38 -4.02 5.91
CA THR A 180 8.97 -2.73 5.53
C THR A 180 7.96 -1.96 4.70
N GLY A 181 7.45 -0.87 5.24
CA GLY A 181 6.42 -0.05 4.61
C GLY A 181 6.98 1.17 3.88
N PHE A 182 6.21 1.76 2.96
CA PHE A 182 6.48 3.10 2.42
C PHE A 182 5.21 3.90 2.13
N ILE A 183 5.39 5.23 2.02
CA ILE A 183 4.35 6.22 1.70
C ILE A 183 4.95 7.37 0.88
N GLY A 184 4.11 8.04 0.08
CA GLY A 184 4.43 9.34 -0.51
C GLY A 184 5.33 9.26 -1.73
N LEU A 185 5.19 8.21 -2.56
CA LEU A 185 5.99 8.09 -3.79
C LEU A 185 5.77 9.30 -4.72
N ALA A 186 4.52 9.75 -4.86
CA ALA A 186 4.18 10.90 -5.69
C ALA A 186 4.91 12.17 -5.26
N GLU A 187 4.88 12.50 -3.96
CA GLU A 187 5.52 13.71 -3.45
C GLU A 187 7.05 13.59 -3.44
N ALA A 188 7.60 12.38 -3.24
CA ALA A 188 9.01 12.12 -3.40
C ALA A 188 9.46 12.38 -4.84
N LEU A 189 8.76 11.83 -5.84
CA LEU A 189 9.03 12.08 -7.25
C LEU A 189 8.91 13.56 -7.59
N TYR A 190 7.85 14.23 -7.13
CA TYR A 190 7.68 15.66 -7.36
C TYR A 190 8.84 16.49 -6.78
N SER A 191 9.31 16.14 -5.57
CA SER A 191 10.48 16.79 -4.98
C SER A 191 11.78 16.53 -5.74
N LEU A 192 11.94 15.34 -6.33
CA LEU A 192 13.17 14.91 -6.99
C LEU A 192 13.27 15.34 -8.46
N VAL A 193 12.16 15.31 -9.21
CA VAL A 193 12.18 15.53 -10.66
C VAL A 193 11.10 16.50 -11.14
N GLY A 194 10.27 17.03 -10.24
CA GLY A 194 9.28 18.07 -10.56
C GLY A 194 7.95 17.56 -11.12
N SER A 195 7.78 16.24 -11.23
CA SER A 195 6.55 15.57 -11.66
C SER A 195 6.37 14.24 -10.92
N HIS A 196 5.12 13.80 -10.77
CA HIS A 196 4.81 12.46 -10.24
C HIS A 196 4.55 11.45 -11.36
N HIS A 197 4.42 10.18 -10.99
CA HIS A 197 4.25 9.03 -11.90
C HIS A 197 2.94 9.01 -12.71
N GLY A 198 2.02 9.93 -12.44
CA GLY A 198 0.82 10.17 -13.25
C GLY A 198 1.01 11.20 -14.35
N GLU A 199 2.02 12.07 -14.22
CA GLU A 199 2.26 13.22 -15.10
C GLU A 199 3.30 12.94 -16.18
N ASP A 200 4.31 12.13 -15.89
CA ASP A 200 5.49 11.96 -16.75
C ASP A 200 5.98 10.50 -16.73
N SER A 201 6.27 9.95 -17.90
CA SER A 201 6.68 8.54 -18.04
C SER A 201 8.07 8.26 -17.49
N ASP A 202 8.99 9.23 -17.51
CA ASP A 202 10.29 9.06 -16.88
C ASP A 202 10.14 9.09 -15.34
N ALA A 203 9.30 9.97 -14.80
CA ALA A 203 8.97 9.96 -13.37
C ALA A 203 8.28 8.65 -12.94
N ASP A 204 7.41 8.10 -13.80
CA ASP A 204 6.77 6.79 -13.59
C ASP A 204 7.79 5.64 -13.58
N SER A 205 8.78 5.70 -14.48
CA SER A 205 9.87 4.72 -14.56
C SER A 205 10.80 4.82 -13.35
N LEU A 206 11.15 6.04 -12.93
CA LEU A 206 11.91 6.30 -11.71
C LEU A 206 11.15 5.82 -10.47
N GLY A 207 9.84 6.07 -10.39
CA GLY A 207 9.01 5.62 -9.27
C GLY A 207 9.03 4.10 -9.11
N TYR A 208 8.96 3.37 -10.22
CA TYR A 208 9.12 1.91 -10.22
C TYR A 208 10.50 1.48 -9.70
N GLU A 209 11.58 2.13 -10.15
CA GLU A 209 12.94 1.81 -9.71
C GLU A 209 13.17 2.09 -8.22
N ILE A 210 12.57 3.15 -7.67
CA ILE A 210 12.60 3.43 -6.22
C ILE A 210 11.96 2.29 -5.43
N VAL A 211 10.76 1.85 -5.81
CA VAL A 211 10.05 0.77 -5.09
C VAL A 211 10.74 -0.58 -5.30
N LYS A 212 11.23 -0.87 -6.51
CA LYS A 212 12.02 -2.06 -6.85
C LYS A 212 13.31 -2.14 -6.01
N PHE A 213 13.99 -1.01 -5.82
CA PHE A 213 15.18 -0.94 -4.97
C PHE A 213 14.85 -1.35 -3.52
N ILE A 214 13.80 -0.77 -2.92
CA ILE A 214 13.36 -1.14 -1.56
C ILE A 214 13.00 -2.63 -1.51
N ARG A 215 12.27 -3.14 -2.52
CA ARG A 215 11.91 -4.56 -2.57
C ARG A 215 13.14 -5.46 -2.57
N LYS A 216 14.16 -5.18 -3.38
CA LYS A 216 15.39 -5.98 -3.41
C LYS A 216 16.12 -5.98 -2.06
N LYS A 217 16.13 -4.85 -1.34
CA LYS A 217 16.70 -4.81 0.03
C LYS A 217 15.93 -5.66 1.03
N VAL A 218 14.60 -5.63 0.95
CA VAL A 218 13.70 -6.44 1.79
C VAL A 218 13.85 -7.94 1.50
N ASP A 219 13.97 -8.32 0.23
CA ASP A 219 14.23 -9.71 -0.16
C ASP A 219 15.61 -10.18 0.34
N GLU A 220 16.65 -9.35 0.18
CA GLU A 220 17.98 -9.66 0.73
C GLU A 220 17.97 -9.80 2.25
N ALA A 221 17.22 -8.95 2.97
CA ALA A 221 17.06 -9.07 4.41
C ALA A 221 16.39 -10.39 4.81
N SER A 222 15.42 -10.87 4.02
CA SER A 222 14.81 -12.18 4.22
C SER A 222 15.83 -13.31 4.09
N GLU A 223 16.67 -13.27 3.05
CA GLU A 223 17.70 -14.29 2.82
C GLU A 223 18.79 -14.26 3.90
N ASN A 224 19.30 -13.08 4.26
CA ASN A 224 20.42 -12.95 5.20
C ASN A 224 20.05 -13.31 6.64
N ASN A 225 18.79 -13.12 7.04
CA ASN A 225 18.34 -13.36 8.41
C ASN A 225 17.52 -14.65 8.57
N ASP A 226 17.23 -15.34 7.47
CA ASP A 226 16.26 -16.45 7.41
C ASP A 226 14.92 -16.09 8.08
N LEU A 227 14.33 -14.95 7.67
CA LEU A 227 13.06 -14.43 8.20
C LEU A 227 12.16 -13.96 7.06
N ASN A 228 10.86 -13.79 7.31
CA ASN A 228 9.90 -13.39 6.29
C ASN A 228 9.74 -11.86 6.22
N PHE A 229 10.73 -11.14 5.71
CA PHE A 229 10.56 -9.72 5.43
C PHE A 229 9.69 -9.52 4.19
N SER A 230 8.85 -8.48 4.22
CA SER A 230 7.96 -8.16 3.09
C SER A 230 7.79 -6.66 2.89
N LEU A 231 7.55 -6.24 1.66
CA LEU A 231 7.34 -4.84 1.30
C LEU A 231 5.85 -4.51 1.34
N LEU A 232 5.48 -3.50 2.13
CA LEU A 232 4.09 -3.12 2.40
C LEU A 232 3.78 -1.72 1.85
N ALA A 233 2.80 -1.63 0.96
CA ALA A 233 2.16 -0.36 0.63
C ALA A 233 1.33 0.10 1.84
N THR A 234 1.88 0.94 2.70
CA THR A 234 1.34 1.25 4.04
C THR A 234 -0.02 1.97 4.00
N PRO A 235 -1.06 1.48 4.72
CA PRO A 235 -2.27 2.18 5.21
C PRO A 235 -2.33 3.69 5.10
N ALA A 236 -1.42 4.21 5.92
CA ALA A 236 -1.11 5.58 6.19
C ALA A 236 -2.26 6.47 6.67
N GLU A 237 -3.33 5.92 7.26
CA GLU A 237 -4.44 6.75 7.74
C GLU A 237 -3.99 7.86 8.68
N GLY A 238 -3.43 7.51 9.85
CA GLY A 238 -2.87 8.49 10.77
C GLY A 238 -1.48 8.99 10.39
N LEU A 239 -0.80 8.32 9.46
CA LEU A 239 0.60 8.61 9.14
C LEU A 239 0.76 9.69 8.07
N CYS A 240 -0.17 9.77 7.11
CA CYS A 240 -0.10 10.73 6.01
C CYS A 240 -0.10 12.17 6.50
N GLU A 241 -0.84 12.48 7.57
CA GLU A 241 -0.87 13.80 8.20
C GLU A 241 0.41 14.06 9.00
N LYS A 242 0.75 13.12 9.90
CA LYS A 242 1.89 13.26 10.81
C LYS A 242 3.22 13.47 10.08
N PHE A 243 3.43 12.79 8.95
CA PHE A 243 4.65 12.99 8.16
C PHE A 243 4.68 14.35 7.49
N VAL A 244 3.59 14.80 6.87
CA VAL A 244 3.50 16.15 6.29
C VAL A 244 3.76 17.22 7.34
N GLU A 245 3.13 17.15 8.51
CA GLU A 245 3.32 18.14 9.57
C GLU A 245 4.78 18.21 10.04
N ARG A 246 5.41 17.06 10.27
CA ARG A 246 6.80 16.98 10.72
C ARG A 246 7.77 17.48 9.64
N ASP A 247 7.54 17.13 8.39
CA ASP A 247 8.35 17.59 7.28
C ASP A 247 8.14 19.08 7.02
N LYS A 248 6.92 19.61 7.20
CA LYS A 248 6.63 21.05 7.09
C LYS A 248 7.36 21.86 8.16
N VAL A 249 7.43 21.35 9.40
CA VAL A 249 8.22 21.98 10.47
C VAL A 249 9.71 21.99 10.13
N LYS A 250 10.22 20.90 9.54
CA LYS A 250 11.66 20.73 9.27
C LYS A 250 12.12 21.46 8.00
N PHE A 251 11.37 21.35 6.92
CA PHE A 251 11.75 21.79 5.57
C PHE A 251 10.95 23.00 5.06
N GLY A 252 9.93 23.43 5.80
CA GLY A 252 9.02 24.49 5.38
C GLY A 252 7.95 24.02 4.39
N ILE A 253 7.31 24.99 3.72
CA ILE A 253 6.28 24.74 2.71
C ILE A 253 6.96 24.53 1.36
N VAL A 254 6.85 23.31 0.82
CA VAL A 254 7.38 22.91 -0.47
C VAL A 254 6.21 22.58 -1.38
N LYS A 255 6.12 23.28 -2.52
CA LYS A 255 5.02 23.15 -3.49
C LYS A 255 4.93 21.72 -4.04
N GLY A 256 3.72 21.17 -4.08
CA GLY A 256 3.44 19.80 -4.51
C GLY A 256 3.88 18.71 -3.52
N VAL A 257 4.30 19.10 -2.31
CA VAL A 257 4.86 18.18 -1.30
C VAL A 257 4.24 18.45 0.07
N THR A 258 4.63 19.53 0.75
CA THR A 258 4.16 19.89 2.12
C THR A 258 3.19 21.07 2.15
N ASP A 259 2.77 21.54 0.97
CA ASP A 259 1.73 22.56 0.79
C ASP A 259 0.30 22.00 0.88
N LYS A 260 0.14 20.67 0.89
CA LYS A 260 -1.11 19.98 1.19
C LYS A 260 -1.15 19.40 2.61
N ALA A 261 -2.29 18.80 2.98
CA ALA A 261 -2.52 18.26 4.33
C ALA A 261 -2.13 16.77 4.49
N TRP A 262 -1.82 16.06 3.39
CA TRP A 262 -1.51 14.62 3.41
C TRP A 262 -0.43 14.26 2.39
N TYR A 263 0.32 13.19 2.67
CA TYR A 263 1.06 12.47 1.65
C TYR A 263 0.21 11.40 1.00
N THR A 264 0.41 11.18 -0.30
CA THR A 264 -0.32 10.18 -1.06
C THR A 264 0.03 8.77 -0.59
N ASN A 265 -0.98 7.91 -0.49
CA ASN A 265 -0.79 6.54 0.00
C ASN A 265 0.16 5.76 -0.92
N SER A 266 1.32 5.35 -0.39
CA SER A 266 2.24 4.40 -1.02
C SER A 266 2.59 4.78 -2.47
N PHE A 267 2.18 3.97 -3.46
CA PHE A 267 2.41 4.16 -4.89
C PHE A 267 1.19 4.74 -5.64
N HIS A 268 0.14 5.15 -4.94
CA HIS A 268 -1.08 5.64 -5.59
C HIS A 268 -0.81 6.92 -6.38
N VAL A 269 -1.50 7.07 -7.50
CA VAL A 269 -1.57 8.36 -8.20
C VAL A 269 -2.32 9.36 -7.30
N PRO A 270 -1.85 10.62 -7.16
CA PRO A 270 -2.53 11.65 -6.36
C PRO A 270 -4.02 11.79 -6.71
N VAL A 271 -4.85 11.91 -5.68
CA VAL A 271 -6.32 11.91 -5.82
C VAL A 271 -6.85 13.14 -6.54
N GLU A 272 -6.07 14.22 -6.49
CA GLU A 272 -6.33 15.50 -7.14
C GLU A 272 -5.91 15.53 -8.62
N PHE A 273 -5.22 14.49 -9.11
CA PHE A 273 -4.72 14.45 -10.48
C PHE A 273 -5.77 13.87 -11.45
N PRO A 274 -6.17 14.60 -12.51
CA PRO A 274 -7.09 14.07 -13.52
C PRO A 274 -6.45 12.94 -14.34
N ILE A 275 -7.00 11.73 -14.25
CA ILE A 275 -6.50 10.55 -14.96
C ILE A 275 -7.64 9.64 -15.40
N SER A 276 -7.46 8.88 -16.49
CA SER A 276 -8.41 7.84 -16.89
C SER A 276 -8.26 6.58 -16.03
N ILE A 277 -9.34 5.81 -15.93
CA ILE A 277 -9.36 4.52 -15.21
C ILE A 277 -8.23 3.61 -15.71
N PHE A 278 -8.14 3.45 -17.04
CA PHE A 278 -7.19 2.53 -17.66
C PHE A 278 -5.74 2.97 -17.47
N LYS A 279 -5.44 4.27 -17.57
CA LYS A 279 -4.08 4.76 -17.37
C LYS A 279 -3.64 4.62 -15.91
N LYS A 280 -4.54 4.85 -14.96
CA LYS A 280 -4.25 4.64 -13.54
C LYS A 280 -3.98 3.16 -13.23
N ILE A 281 -4.76 2.25 -13.82
CA ILE A 281 -4.55 0.80 -13.69
C ILE A 281 -3.17 0.40 -14.23
N GLU A 282 -2.78 0.89 -15.41
CA GLU A 282 -1.47 0.63 -16.01
C GLU A 282 -0.32 1.10 -15.11
N ILE A 283 -0.42 2.33 -14.59
CA ILE A 283 0.60 2.93 -13.73
C ILE A 283 0.70 2.19 -12.38
N GLU A 284 -0.43 1.90 -11.73
CA GLU A 284 -0.41 1.30 -10.39
C GLU A 284 -0.18 -0.20 -10.39
N GLY A 285 -0.61 -0.91 -11.45
CA GLY A 285 -0.57 -2.37 -11.50
C GLY A 285 0.84 -2.95 -11.36
N LYS A 286 1.83 -2.32 -12.00
CA LYS A 286 3.25 -2.71 -11.90
C LYS A 286 3.83 -2.62 -10.47
N PHE A 287 3.16 -2.01 -9.50
CA PHE A 287 3.67 -1.96 -8.13
C PHE A 287 3.16 -3.13 -7.27
N HIS A 288 2.12 -3.85 -7.71
CA HIS A 288 1.48 -4.90 -6.91
C HIS A 288 2.44 -6.08 -6.67
N HIS A 289 3.16 -6.55 -7.70
CA HIS A 289 4.12 -7.66 -7.54
C HIS A 289 5.35 -7.28 -6.70
N LEU A 290 5.67 -5.99 -6.61
CA LEU A 290 6.73 -5.50 -5.73
C LEU A 290 6.29 -5.49 -4.26
N CYS A 291 5.03 -5.25 -3.96
CA CYS A 291 4.51 -5.05 -2.60
C CYS A 291 3.91 -6.34 -2.01
N ASN A 292 4.75 -7.36 -1.78
CA ASN A 292 4.33 -8.69 -1.33
C ASN A 292 3.75 -8.75 0.10
N GLY A 293 4.05 -7.77 0.94
CA GLY A 293 3.51 -7.66 2.31
C GLY A 293 2.13 -7.01 2.36
N GLY A 294 1.69 -6.39 1.27
CA GLY A 294 0.35 -5.81 1.16
C GLY A 294 0.27 -4.67 0.17
N HIS A 295 -0.81 -4.65 -0.62
CA HIS A 295 -1.10 -3.65 -1.63
C HIS A 295 -2.60 -3.60 -1.91
N ILE A 296 -3.06 -2.51 -2.49
CA ILE A 296 -4.42 -2.38 -3.06
C ILE A 296 -4.44 -1.16 -3.97
N SER A 297 -5.24 -1.20 -5.02
CA SER A 297 -5.58 -0.01 -5.82
C SER A 297 -7.08 0.23 -5.89
N TYR A 298 -7.41 1.50 -6.08
CA TYR A 298 -8.78 1.98 -6.18
C TYR A 298 -9.05 2.61 -7.54
N VAL A 299 -10.23 2.34 -8.09
CA VAL A 299 -10.84 3.15 -9.16
C VAL A 299 -11.97 3.96 -8.57
N GLU A 300 -11.96 5.28 -8.80
CA GLU A 300 -12.97 6.22 -8.34
C GLU A 300 -13.95 6.51 -9.48
N LEU A 301 -15.22 6.12 -9.30
CA LEU A 301 -16.30 6.46 -10.21
C LEU A 301 -17.09 7.66 -9.67
N LYS A 302 -17.63 8.45 -10.59
CA LYS A 302 -18.43 9.64 -10.25
C LYS A 302 -19.68 9.33 -9.44
N GLU A 303 -20.34 8.22 -9.76
CA GLU A 303 -21.56 7.77 -9.13
C GLU A 303 -21.64 6.23 -9.11
N ALA A 304 -22.60 5.71 -8.36
CA ALA A 304 -22.86 4.27 -8.30
C ALA A 304 -23.21 3.73 -9.71
N PRO A 305 -22.49 2.72 -10.23
CA PRO A 305 -22.74 2.14 -11.55
C PRO A 305 -23.93 1.17 -11.51
N LEU A 306 -25.11 1.69 -11.15
CA LEU A 306 -26.35 0.94 -11.03
C LEU A 306 -26.66 0.22 -12.35
N ASP A 307 -26.92 -1.08 -12.26
CA ASP A 307 -27.24 -1.95 -13.38
C ASP A 307 -26.17 -2.03 -14.50
N ASN A 308 -24.96 -1.51 -14.27
CA ASN A 308 -23.83 -1.59 -15.20
C ASN A 308 -22.75 -2.59 -14.74
N THR A 309 -23.17 -3.84 -14.49
CA THR A 309 -22.24 -4.91 -14.10
C THR A 309 -21.22 -5.24 -15.19
N LYS A 310 -21.55 -5.00 -16.47
CA LYS A 310 -20.63 -5.17 -17.61
C LYS A 310 -19.47 -4.17 -17.56
N GLY A 311 -19.75 -2.91 -17.22
CA GLY A 311 -18.72 -1.90 -17.00
C GLY A 311 -17.79 -2.30 -15.84
N MET A 312 -18.37 -2.70 -14.70
CA MET A 312 -17.60 -3.19 -13.55
C MET A 312 -16.71 -4.38 -13.91
N TYR A 313 -17.25 -5.36 -14.64
CA TYR A 313 -16.50 -6.53 -15.12
C TYR A 313 -15.36 -6.12 -16.06
N SER A 314 -15.57 -5.12 -16.92
CA SER A 314 -14.53 -4.63 -17.85
C SER A 314 -13.37 -3.96 -17.10
N ILE A 315 -13.67 -3.21 -16.03
CA ILE A 315 -12.64 -2.62 -15.15
C ILE A 315 -11.84 -3.73 -14.47
N LEU A 316 -12.51 -4.73 -13.87
CA LEU A 316 -11.81 -5.85 -13.23
C LEU A 316 -10.94 -6.63 -14.21
N ASN A 317 -11.43 -6.95 -15.41
CA ASN A 317 -10.64 -7.62 -16.44
C ASN A 317 -9.42 -6.78 -16.88
N CYS A 318 -9.53 -5.44 -16.83
CA CYS A 318 -8.36 -4.59 -17.09
C CYS A 318 -7.35 -4.66 -15.93
N MET A 319 -7.82 -4.66 -14.68
CA MET A 319 -6.97 -4.82 -13.50
C MET A 319 -6.24 -6.17 -13.49
N GLU A 320 -6.95 -7.26 -13.79
CA GLU A 320 -6.40 -8.61 -13.97
C GLU A 320 -5.27 -8.62 -15.01
N LYS A 321 -5.52 -8.05 -16.19
CA LYS A 321 -4.53 -7.96 -17.28
C LYS A 321 -3.30 -7.12 -16.95
N ASN A 322 -3.38 -6.25 -15.95
CA ASN A 322 -2.26 -5.46 -15.44
C ASN A 322 -1.65 -6.06 -14.17
N ASP A 323 -1.89 -7.36 -13.93
CA ASP A 323 -1.25 -8.15 -12.87
C ASP A 323 -1.48 -7.62 -11.45
N MET A 324 -2.66 -7.02 -11.24
CA MET A 324 -3.03 -6.48 -9.93
C MET A 324 -3.48 -7.60 -9.00
N GLY A 325 -2.91 -7.70 -7.79
CA GLY A 325 -3.34 -8.68 -6.78
C GLY A 325 -4.62 -8.34 -5.99
N TYR A 326 -4.77 -7.11 -5.46
CA TYR A 326 -5.94 -6.72 -4.66
C TYR A 326 -6.51 -5.37 -5.10
N VAL A 327 -7.82 -5.29 -5.37
CA VAL A 327 -8.45 -4.10 -5.96
C VAL A 327 -9.83 -3.80 -5.39
N ALA A 328 -10.24 -2.54 -5.53
CA ALA A 328 -11.60 -2.12 -5.25
C ALA A 328 -12.06 -0.99 -6.19
N ILE A 329 -13.38 -0.88 -6.35
CA ILE A 329 -14.03 0.19 -7.11
C ILE A 329 -14.85 1.02 -6.13
N ASN A 330 -14.57 2.31 -6.10
CA ASN A 330 -15.16 3.28 -5.21
C ASN A 330 -16.10 4.21 -5.98
N PHE A 331 -17.12 4.68 -5.27
CA PHE A 331 -18.04 5.74 -5.69
C PHE A 331 -18.70 6.33 -4.44
N PRO A 332 -19.24 7.56 -4.51
CA PRO A 332 -19.96 8.13 -3.39
C PRO A 332 -21.21 7.31 -3.04
N VAL A 333 -21.36 6.94 -1.76
CA VAL A 333 -22.56 6.30 -1.20
C VAL A 333 -23.09 7.16 -0.08
N ASP A 334 -24.12 7.94 -0.40
CA ASP A 334 -24.84 8.74 0.58
C ASP A 334 -26.20 8.09 0.89
N ARG A 335 -26.64 8.19 2.14
CA ARG A 335 -27.93 7.68 2.60
C ARG A 335 -28.61 8.68 3.52
N CYS A 336 -29.81 9.11 3.17
CA CYS A 336 -30.68 9.86 4.08
C CYS A 336 -31.14 8.96 5.22
N ARG A 337 -30.82 9.31 6.47
CA ARG A 337 -31.22 8.51 7.65
C ARG A 337 -32.72 8.58 7.93
N LYS A 338 -33.39 9.64 7.48
CA LYS A 338 -34.83 9.86 7.68
C LYS A 338 -35.72 9.04 6.75
N CYS A 339 -35.50 9.13 5.43
CA CYS A 339 -36.37 8.46 4.45
C CYS A 339 -35.72 7.27 3.73
N GLY A 340 -34.44 7.00 3.99
CA GLY A 340 -33.72 5.88 3.38
C GLY A 340 -33.26 6.11 1.94
N ASN A 341 -33.46 7.29 1.36
CA ASN A 341 -32.94 7.62 0.02
C ASN A 341 -31.44 7.35 -0.07
N THR A 342 -30.99 6.73 -1.17
CA THR A 342 -29.57 6.42 -1.42
C THR A 342 -29.12 6.97 -2.76
N GLY A 343 -27.88 7.44 -2.84
CA GLY A 343 -27.30 7.96 -4.08
C GLY A 343 -26.22 8.99 -3.77
N VAL A 344 -26.01 9.95 -4.68
CA VAL A 344 -25.21 11.16 -4.41
C VAL A 344 -26.17 12.23 -3.88
N ILE A 345 -25.96 12.70 -2.65
CA ILE A 345 -26.83 13.70 -2.00
C ILE A 345 -26.01 14.95 -1.68
N GLU A 346 -26.13 15.95 -2.54
CA GLU A 346 -25.55 17.27 -2.31
C GLU A 346 -26.49 18.11 -1.41
N GLY A 347 -26.00 18.50 -0.23
CA GLY A 347 -26.79 19.24 0.75
C GLY A 347 -27.89 18.39 1.39
N ASN A 348 -29.14 18.83 1.28
CA ASN A 348 -30.30 18.20 1.89
C ASN A 348 -30.88 17.07 1.02
N CYS A 349 -31.51 16.09 1.65
CA CYS A 349 -32.21 15.01 0.97
C CYS A 349 -33.29 15.55 0.03
N GLN A 350 -33.14 15.31 -1.27
CA GLN A 350 -34.09 15.74 -2.31
C GLN A 350 -35.51 15.16 -2.14
N ILE A 351 -35.69 14.09 -1.36
CA ILE A 351 -37.00 13.45 -1.12
C ILE A 351 -37.73 14.02 0.10
N CYS A 352 -37.03 14.31 1.20
CA CYS A 352 -37.67 14.66 2.47
C CYS A 352 -37.13 15.93 3.15
N GLY A 353 -36.19 16.63 2.50
CA GLY A 353 -35.57 17.86 3.00
C GLY A 353 -34.60 17.69 4.17
N SER A 354 -34.40 16.48 4.69
CA SER A 354 -33.50 16.20 5.81
C SER A 354 -32.04 16.53 5.48
N ASP A 355 -31.32 17.14 6.41
CA ASP A 355 -29.86 17.34 6.38
C ASP A 355 -29.09 16.17 7.02
N ASP A 356 -29.79 15.30 7.76
CA ASP A 356 -29.23 14.06 8.31
C ASP A 356 -28.91 13.00 7.23
N ILE A 357 -27.75 13.20 6.59
CA ILE A 357 -27.21 12.36 5.52
C ILE A 357 -25.98 11.61 6.03
N SER A 358 -26.04 10.28 5.98
CA SER A 358 -24.87 9.42 6.14
C SER A 358 -24.01 9.47 4.89
N ARG A 359 -22.71 9.73 5.03
CA ARG A 359 -21.74 9.76 3.93
C ARG A 359 -20.67 8.70 4.18
N ILE A 360 -20.92 7.50 3.66
CA ILE A 360 -19.97 6.39 3.77
C ILE A 360 -18.92 6.52 2.67
N ARG A 361 -17.64 6.43 3.05
CA ARG A 361 -16.51 6.52 2.12
C ARG A 361 -15.48 5.42 2.42
N ARG A 362 -14.78 4.97 1.36
CA ARG A 362 -13.58 4.16 1.46
C ARG A 362 -12.38 5.04 1.14
N ILE A 363 -11.53 5.31 2.13
CA ILE A 363 -10.33 6.17 1.93
C ILE A 363 -9.05 5.34 2.07
N THR A 364 -8.94 4.56 3.14
CA THR A 364 -7.69 3.87 3.56
C THR A 364 -7.76 2.35 3.48
N GLY A 365 -8.93 1.78 3.15
CA GLY A 365 -9.15 0.33 3.06
C GLY A 365 -10.54 -0.11 3.50
N TYR A 366 -11.05 0.50 4.56
CA TYR A 366 -12.36 0.20 5.15
C TYR A 366 -13.39 1.29 4.87
N LEU A 367 -14.66 0.96 5.14
CA LEU A 367 -15.78 1.90 5.04
C LEU A 367 -16.05 2.52 6.40
N ALA A 368 -16.10 3.86 6.43
CA ALA A 368 -16.59 4.59 7.58
C ALA A 368 -17.35 5.85 7.16
N GLU A 369 -18.07 6.41 8.10
CA GLU A 369 -18.66 7.74 7.98
C GLU A 369 -17.54 8.77 7.78
N LEU A 370 -17.69 9.68 6.81
CA LEU A 370 -16.66 10.67 6.47
C LEU A 370 -16.16 11.46 7.70
N SER A 371 -17.06 11.76 8.64
CA SER A 371 -16.74 12.50 9.88
C SER A 371 -15.84 11.74 10.86
N ASN A 372 -15.68 10.43 10.68
CA ASN A 372 -14.86 9.60 11.57
C ASN A 372 -13.41 9.51 11.11
N PHE A 373 -13.08 10.00 9.91
CA PHE A 373 -11.71 10.08 9.43
C PHE A 373 -10.99 11.32 9.97
N ASN A 374 -9.67 11.27 10.04
CA ASN A 374 -8.87 12.43 10.44
C ASN A 374 -8.94 13.57 9.41
N HIS A 375 -8.45 14.74 9.81
CA HIS A 375 -8.50 15.94 9.00
C HIS A 375 -7.82 15.76 7.64
N ALA A 376 -6.62 15.19 7.59
CA ALA A 376 -5.91 14.91 6.34
C ALA A 376 -6.72 14.03 5.36
N LYS A 377 -7.39 12.98 5.85
CA LYS A 377 -8.22 12.10 5.00
C LYS A 377 -9.52 12.77 4.55
N MET A 378 -10.11 13.64 5.37
CA MET A 378 -11.23 14.47 4.93
C MET A 378 -10.80 15.46 3.84
N GLU A 379 -9.63 16.08 3.95
CA GLU A 379 -9.06 16.95 2.91
C GLU A 379 -8.73 16.18 1.63
N GLU A 380 -8.18 14.97 1.74
CA GLU A 380 -7.94 14.06 0.61
C GLU A 380 -9.25 13.79 -0.16
N VAL A 381 -10.35 13.50 0.54
CA VAL A 381 -11.66 13.26 -0.09
C VAL A 381 -12.22 14.51 -0.77
N LYS A 382 -12.02 15.69 -0.20
CA LYS A 382 -12.49 16.95 -0.82
C LYS A 382 -11.82 17.23 -2.17
N HIS A 383 -10.55 16.81 -2.33
CA HIS A 383 -9.78 17.02 -3.54
C HIS A 383 -9.84 15.83 -4.51
N ARG A 384 -10.47 14.73 -4.12
CA ARG A 384 -10.55 13.52 -4.93
C ARG A 384 -11.40 13.75 -6.18
N LEU A 385 -10.79 13.48 -7.33
CA LEU A 385 -11.48 13.51 -8.62
C LEU A 385 -11.93 12.09 -9.02
N PRO A 386 -13.11 11.94 -9.63
CA PRO A 386 -13.45 10.69 -10.29
C PRO A 386 -12.53 10.47 -11.50
N HIS A 387 -12.19 9.22 -11.78
CA HIS A 387 -11.36 8.89 -12.93
C HIS A 387 -12.19 8.95 -14.22
N GLY A 388 -11.58 9.48 -15.28
CA GLY A 388 -12.20 9.53 -16.62
C GLY A 388 -12.33 8.12 -17.22
N MET A 389 -13.26 7.96 -18.19
CA MET A 389 -13.30 6.74 -19.00
C MET A 389 -12.08 6.63 -19.92
#